data_AF-A0A318T1N6-F1
#
_entry.id   AF-A0A318T1N6-F1
#
_cell.length_a   1.000
_cell.length_b   1.000
_cell.length_c   1.000
_cell.angle_alpha   90.00
_cell.angle_beta   90.00
_cell.angle_gamma   90.00
#
_symmetry.space_group_name_H-M   'P 1'
#
loop_
_entity.id
_entity.type
_entity.pdbx_description
1 polymer ?
#
loop_
_entity_poly.entity_id
_entity_poly.type
_entity_poly.pdbx_seq_one_letter_code
_entity_poly.pdbx_strand_id
1 'polypeptide(L)'
;MDRKSLGKMIAVQSLMKARLEMAISGLANALAGIEAENGELLAMLDRRYEGQAAFVDPAAILTRINANMRRKELLEQELANQRQALLQTSRRTELLEGRMVDLGQAMERKMQAEVIEEFGASRPSSSSGLSRGSADLCVNPPGRRSSGQARG
;
A
#
# COMPACT_ATOMS: atom_id res chain seq x y z
N MET A 1 -9.44 -14.08 9.81
CA MET A 1 -10.00 -12.94 9.06
C MET A 1 -10.12 -13.38 7.63
N ASP A 2 -11.31 -13.31 7.05
CA ASP A 2 -11.61 -14.05 5.83
C ASP A 2 -11.42 -13.15 4.60
N ARG A 3 -11.05 -13.73 3.45
CA ARG A 3 -10.79 -12.99 2.20
C ARG A 3 -11.90 -12.01 1.82
N LYS A 4 -13.17 -12.42 2.01
CA LYS A 4 -14.34 -11.56 1.76
C LYS A 4 -14.38 -10.34 2.69
N SER A 5 -14.06 -10.52 3.97
CA SER A 5 -14.04 -9.42 4.95
C SER A 5 -12.94 -8.41 4.66
N LEU A 6 -11.78 -8.90 4.20
CA LEU A 6 -10.64 -8.10 3.82
C LEU A 6 -10.94 -7.28 2.56
N GLY A 7 -11.55 -7.90 1.54
CA GLY A 7 -12.00 -7.21 0.32
C GLY A 7 -12.99 -6.08 0.61
N LYS A 8 -13.95 -6.28 1.52
CA LYS A 8 -14.85 -5.20 1.97
C LYS A 8 -14.09 -4.05 2.63
N MET A 9 -13.09 -4.35 3.44
CA MET A 9 -12.29 -3.33 4.11
C MET A 9 -11.47 -2.52 3.10
N ILE A 10 -10.87 -3.16 2.10
CA ILE A 10 -10.16 -2.49 0.99
C ILE A 10 -11.12 -1.55 0.25
N ALA A 11 -12.33 -2.00 -0.08
CA ALA A 11 -13.34 -1.17 -0.74
C ALA A 11 -13.74 0.07 0.09
N VAL A 12 -13.82 -0.05 1.41
CA VAL A 12 -14.06 1.10 2.29
C VAL A 12 -12.88 2.06 2.29
N GLN A 13 -11.65 1.53 2.36
CA GLN A 13 -10.44 2.38 2.34
C GLN A 13 -10.26 3.09 0.98
N SER A 14 -10.57 2.44 -0.13
CA SER A 14 -10.49 3.07 -1.46
C SER A 14 -11.53 4.18 -1.62
N LEU A 15 -12.74 4.01 -1.09
CA LEU A 15 -13.74 5.07 -1.05
C LEU A 15 -13.27 6.25 -0.18
N MET A 16 -12.68 5.98 0.99
CA MET A 16 -12.11 7.03 1.84
C MET A 16 -10.99 7.78 1.10
N LYS A 17 -10.09 7.06 0.42
CA LYS A 17 -9.04 7.64 -0.41
C LYS A 17 -9.60 8.59 -1.47
N ALA A 18 -10.60 8.14 -2.24
CA ALA A 18 -11.25 8.97 -3.26
C ALA A 18 -11.89 10.23 -2.68
N ARG A 19 -12.53 10.14 -1.50
CA ARG A 19 -13.09 11.32 -0.81
C ARG A 19 -12.01 12.32 -0.40
N LEU A 20 -10.88 11.85 0.12
CA LEU A 20 -9.76 12.70 0.49
C LEU A 20 -9.15 13.38 -0.74
N GLU A 21 -9.00 12.67 -1.85
CA GLU A 21 -8.54 13.23 -3.12
C GLU A 21 -9.48 14.33 -3.63
N MET A 22 -10.80 14.09 -3.60
CA MET A 22 -11.79 15.12 -3.95
C MET A 22 -11.72 16.35 -3.04
N ALA A 23 -11.56 16.15 -1.73
CA ALA A 23 -11.43 17.25 -0.77
C ALA A 23 -10.16 18.07 -1.04
N ILE A 24 -9.02 17.42 -1.31
CA ILE A 24 -7.77 18.06 -1.69
C ILE A 24 -7.94 18.90 -2.95
N SER A 25 -8.58 18.36 -3.99
CA SER A 25 -8.86 19.12 -5.22
C SER A 25 -9.76 20.34 -4.95
N GLY A 26 -10.78 20.19 -4.11
CA GLY A 26 -11.65 21.30 -3.72
C GLY A 26 -10.89 22.42 -3.00
N LEU A 27 -10.02 22.07 -2.05
CA LEU A 27 -9.18 23.01 -1.32
C LEU A 27 -8.17 23.71 -2.24
N ALA A 28 -7.53 22.97 -3.15
CA ALA A 28 -6.60 23.53 -4.13
C ALA A 28 -7.30 24.54 -5.06
N ASN A 29 -8.52 24.23 -5.52
CA ASN A 29 -9.31 25.15 -6.33
C ASN A 29 -9.70 26.42 -5.55
N ALA A 30 -10.06 26.27 -4.27
CA ALA A 30 -10.37 27.42 -3.42
C ALA A 30 -9.15 28.33 -3.22
N LEU A 31 -7.95 27.76 -3.06
CA LEU A 31 -6.70 28.52 -2.98
C LEU A 31 -6.40 29.27 -4.29
N ALA A 32 -6.53 28.59 -5.43
CA ALA A 32 -6.36 29.23 -6.74
C ALA A 32 -7.36 30.38 -6.95
N GLY A 33 -8.61 30.23 -6.47
CA GLY A 33 -9.60 31.30 -6.50
C GLY A 33 -9.21 32.52 -5.66
N ILE A 34 -8.62 32.31 -4.48
CA ILE A 34 -8.10 33.40 -3.64
C ILE A 34 -6.93 34.11 -4.33
N GLU A 35 -6.04 33.37 -4.99
CA GLU A 35 -4.90 33.96 -5.71
C GLU A 35 -5.34 34.79 -6.91
N ALA A 36 -6.34 34.32 -7.66
CA ALA A 36 -6.95 35.09 -8.74
C ALA A 36 -7.62 36.37 -8.23
N GLU A 37 -8.43 36.29 -7.17
CA GLU A 37 -9.09 37.45 -6.56
C GLU A 37 -8.05 38.47 -6.06
N ASN A 38 -6.99 38.02 -5.38
CA ASN A 38 -5.93 38.91 -4.91
C ASN A 38 -5.20 39.60 -6.07
N GLY A 39 -4.96 38.90 -7.19
CA GLY A 39 -4.38 39.48 -8.39
C GLY A 39 -5.25 40.59 -8.98
N GLU A 40 -6.57 40.38 -9.04
CA GLU A 40 -7.53 41.40 -9.50
C GLU A 40 -7.57 42.61 -8.56
N LEU A 41 -7.61 42.37 -7.25
CA LEU A 41 -7.62 43.42 -6.23
C LEU A 41 -6.36 44.29 -6.28
N LEU A 42 -5.19 43.68 -6.50
CA LEU A 42 -3.93 44.41 -6.68
C LEU A 42 -3.93 45.21 -7.98
N ALA A 43 -4.41 44.63 -9.09
CA ALA A 43 -4.54 45.36 -10.35
C ALA A 43 -5.49 46.57 -10.25
N MET A 44 -6.54 46.49 -9.41
CA MET A 44 -7.40 47.65 -9.12
C MET A 44 -6.67 48.76 -8.36
N LEU A 45 -5.76 48.42 -7.44
CA LEU A 45 -4.91 49.41 -6.75
C LEU A 45 -3.92 50.07 -7.72
N ASP A 46 -3.29 49.30 -8.61
CA ASP A 46 -2.29 49.81 -9.56
C ASP A 46 -2.90 50.81 -10.54
N ARG A 47 -4.07 50.50 -11.13
CA ARG A 47 -4.78 51.40 -12.07
C ARG A 47 -5.12 52.76 -11.48
N ARG A 48 -5.24 52.86 -10.15
CA ARG A 48 -5.46 54.14 -9.45
C ARG A 48 -4.25 55.08 -9.57
N TYR A 49 -3.04 54.54 -9.61
CA TYR A 49 -1.82 55.32 -9.80
C TYR A 49 -1.63 55.75 -11.27
N GLU A 50 -2.27 55.08 -12.21
CA GLU A 50 -2.21 55.36 -13.65
C GLU A 50 -3.24 56.40 -14.14
N GLY A 51 -3.99 57.03 -13.22
CA GLY A 51 -4.96 58.08 -13.56
C GLY A 51 -6.31 57.57 -14.11
N GLN A 52 -6.49 56.25 -14.23
CA GLN A 52 -7.78 55.60 -14.49
C GLN A 52 -8.42 55.17 -13.17
N ALA A 53 -8.75 56.14 -12.32
CA ALA A 53 -9.26 55.85 -10.98
C ALA A 53 -10.68 55.26 -11.02
N ALA A 54 -10.79 53.95 -10.77
CA ALA A 54 -12.04 53.36 -10.31
C ALA A 54 -12.38 53.92 -8.92
N PHE A 55 -13.69 54.15 -8.66
CA PHE A 55 -14.26 54.69 -7.41
C PHE A 55 -14.11 53.77 -6.18
N VAL A 56 -13.23 52.76 -6.22
CA VAL A 56 -13.12 51.75 -5.17
C VAL A 56 -12.20 52.24 -4.06
N ASP A 57 -12.69 52.19 -2.82
CA ASP A 57 -11.94 52.57 -1.63
C ASP A 57 -10.71 51.64 -1.42
N PRO A 58 -9.47 52.17 -1.44
CA PRO A 58 -8.26 51.38 -1.18
C PRO A 58 -8.28 50.65 0.17
N ALA A 59 -8.90 51.25 1.20
CA ALA A 59 -8.99 50.63 2.52
C ALA A 59 -9.87 49.37 2.47
N ALA A 60 -10.96 49.39 1.68
CA ALA A 60 -11.79 48.21 1.44
C ALA A 60 -11.02 47.10 0.71
N ILE A 61 -10.22 47.44 -0.30
CA ILE A 61 -9.38 46.47 -1.03
C ILE A 61 -8.36 45.83 -0.08
N LEU A 62 -7.63 46.63 0.70
CA LEU A 62 -6.65 46.11 1.66
C LEU A 62 -7.30 45.23 2.73
N THR A 63 -8.49 45.61 3.21
CA THR A 63 -9.27 44.79 4.16
C THR A 63 -9.62 43.43 3.56
N ARG A 64 -9.99 43.40 2.28
CA ARG A 64 -10.31 42.16 1.57
C ARG A 64 -9.07 41.28 1.37
N ILE A 65 -7.94 41.84 0.98
CA ILE A 65 -6.66 41.13 0.86
C ILE A 65 -6.26 40.51 2.22
N ASN A 66 -6.38 41.27 3.31
CA ASN A 66 -6.10 40.79 4.66
C ASN A 66 -7.04 39.65 5.11
N ALA A 67 -8.31 39.70 4.71
CA ALA A 67 -9.25 38.60 4.94
C ALA A 67 -8.85 37.36 4.12
N ASN A 68 -8.45 37.55 2.87
CA ASN A 68 -8.01 36.49 1.97
C ASN A 68 -6.72 35.83 2.43
N MET A 69 -5.75 36.57 2.97
CA MET A 69 -4.53 35.99 3.56
C MET A 69 -4.85 35.05 4.73
N ARG A 70 -5.69 35.50 5.67
CA ARG A 70 -6.13 34.65 6.79
C ARG A 70 -6.87 33.41 6.32
N ARG A 71 -7.73 33.56 5.31
CA ARG A 71 -8.45 32.42 4.71
C ARG A 71 -7.50 31.46 4.00
N LYS A 72 -6.48 31.97 3.29
CA LYS A 72 -5.45 31.18 2.62
C LYS A 72 -4.70 30.32 3.63
N GLU A 73 -4.23 30.90 4.73
CA GLU A 73 -3.52 30.17 5.80
C GLU A 73 -4.37 29.01 6.35
N LEU A 74 -5.66 29.24 6.62
CA LEU A 74 -6.57 28.19 7.10
C LEU A 74 -6.76 27.07 6.06
N LEU A 75 -6.91 27.43 4.79
CA LEU A 75 -7.06 26.45 3.70
C LEU A 75 -5.76 25.66 3.47
N GLU A 76 -4.59 26.27 3.62
CA GLU A 76 -3.30 25.59 3.52
C GLU A 76 -3.08 24.59 4.67
N GLN A 77 -3.46 24.97 5.89
CA GLN A 77 -3.44 24.06 7.03
C GLN A 77 -4.37 22.86 6.81
N GLU A 78 -5.60 23.11 6.35
CA GLU A 78 -6.55 22.05 6.05
C GLU A 78 -6.06 21.15 4.91
N LEU A 79 -5.47 21.73 3.86
CA LEU A 79 -4.86 20.98 2.76
C LEU A 79 -3.73 20.06 3.24
N ALA A 80 -2.88 20.54 4.16
CA ALA A 80 -1.83 19.73 4.76
C ALA A 80 -2.41 18.56 5.56
N ASN A 81 -3.46 18.80 6.35
CA ASN A 81 -4.17 17.76 7.12
C ASN A 81 -4.76 16.69 6.20
N GLN A 82 -5.45 17.10 5.13
CA GLN A 82 -6.05 16.18 4.17
C GLN A 82 -4.99 15.34 3.42
N ARG A 83 -3.85 15.95 3.05
CA ARG A 83 -2.72 15.24 2.45
C ARG A 83 -2.13 14.20 3.41
N GLN A 84 -1.98 14.54 4.68
CA GLN A 84 -1.51 13.58 5.70
C GLN A 84 -2.50 12.42 5.87
N ALA A 85 -3.81 12.70 5.94
CA ALA A 85 -4.84 11.68 6.03
C ALA A 85 -4.84 10.75 4.79
N LEU A 86 -4.61 11.30 3.60
CA LEU A 86 -4.50 10.54 2.36
C LEU A 86 -3.31 9.57 2.38
N LEU A 87 -2.16 10.02 2.88
CA LEU A 87 -0.96 9.17 3.02
C LEU A 87 -1.22 8.02 4.00
N GLN A 88 -1.87 8.29 5.14
CA GLN A 88 -2.22 7.24 6.11
C GLN A 88 -3.18 6.21 5.53
N THR A 89 -4.21 6.67 4.81
CA THR A 89 -5.21 5.80 4.18
C THR A 89 -4.59 4.96 3.07
N SER A 90 -3.67 5.54 2.29
CA SER A 90 -2.95 4.82 1.23
C SER A 90 -2.08 3.70 1.80
N ARG A 91 -1.28 3.99 2.83
CA ARG A 91 -0.48 2.96 3.54
C ARG A 91 -1.35 1.85 4.12
N ARG A 92 -2.49 2.19 4.71
CA ARG A 92 -3.43 1.20 5.25
C ARG A 92 -4.00 0.30 4.15
N THR A 93 -4.29 0.87 2.98
CA THR A 93 -4.81 0.13 1.82
C THR A 93 -3.75 -0.86 1.32
N GLU A 94 -2.51 -0.41 1.15
CA GLU A 94 -1.38 -1.27 0.74
C GLU A 94 -1.17 -2.45 1.69
N LEU A 95 -1.25 -2.22 3.01
CA LEU A 95 -1.15 -3.30 4.00
C LEU A 95 -2.29 -4.32 3.90
N LEU A 96 -3.51 -3.86 3.61
CA LEU A 96 -4.65 -4.74 3.42
C LEU A 96 -4.52 -5.54 2.13
N GLU A 97 -4.07 -4.90 1.05
CA GLU A 97 -3.82 -5.56 -0.23
C GLU A 97 -2.71 -6.62 -0.09
N GLY A 98 -1.62 -6.31 0.60
CA GLY A 98 -0.56 -7.29 0.90
C GLY A 98 -1.09 -8.51 1.63
N ARG A 99 -1.89 -8.31 2.68
CA ARG A 99 -2.56 -9.42 3.41
C ARG A 99 -3.50 -10.23 2.51
N MET A 100 -4.11 -9.60 1.51
CA MET A 100 -4.97 -10.30 0.55
C MET A 100 -4.18 -11.24 -0.33
N VAL A 101 -3.02 -10.78 -0.79
CA VAL A 101 -2.07 -11.56 -1.59
C VAL A 101 -1.55 -12.74 -0.78
N ASP A 102 -1.12 -12.50 0.47
CA ASP A 102 -0.61 -13.55 1.37
C ASP A 102 -1.66 -14.65 1.61
N LEU A 103 -2.91 -14.28 1.86
CA LEU A 103 -4.02 -15.22 2.00
C LEU A 103 -4.26 -16.02 0.71
N GLY A 104 -4.17 -15.37 -0.45
CA GLY A 104 -4.28 -16.03 -1.74
C GLY A 104 -3.21 -17.10 -1.93
N GLN A 105 -1.95 -16.75 -1.67
CA GLN A 105 -0.81 -17.67 -1.77
C GLN A 105 -0.87 -18.80 -0.74
N ALA A 106 -1.36 -18.54 0.48
CA ALA A 106 -1.55 -19.58 1.48
C ALA A 106 -2.62 -20.59 1.06
N MET A 107 -3.73 -20.13 0.48
CA MET A 107 -4.77 -21.01 -0.06
C MET A 107 -4.25 -21.84 -1.24
N GLU A 108 -3.49 -21.23 -2.16
CA GLU A 108 -2.90 -21.93 -3.29
C GLU A 108 -1.89 -23.01 -2.86
N ARG A 109 -1.00 -22.70 -1.92
CA ARG A 109 -0.06 -23.68 -1.35
C ARG A 109 -0.78 -24.83 -0.65
N LYS A 110 -1.87 -24.54 0.07
CA LYS A 110 -2.70 -25.57 0.70
C LYS A 110 -3.34 -26.49 -0.33
N MET A 111 -3.90 -25.93 -1.40
CA MET A 111 -4.50 -26.69 -2.50
C MET A 111 -3.44 -27.56 -3.21
N GLN A 112 -2.24 -27.02 -3.46
CA GLN A 112 -1.13 -27.80 -4.04
C GLN A 112 -0.70 -28.95 -3.13
N ALA A 113 -0.61 -28.72 -1.82
CA ALA A 113 -0.26 -29.75 -0.84
C ALA A 113 -1.32 -30.87 -0.77
N GLU A 114 -2.61 -30.51 -0.81
CA GLU A 114 -3.73 -31.46 -0.83
C GLU A 114 -3.70 -32.35 -2.07
N VAL A 115 -3.44 -31.76 -3.25
CA VAL A 115 -3.26 -32.51 -4.50
C VAL A 115 -2.07 -33.48 -4.39
N ILE A 116 -0.92 -33.03 -3.87
CA ILE A 116 0.26 -33.90 -3.69
C ILE A 116 -0.03 -35.05 -2.73
N GLU A 117 -0.75 -34.80 -1.63
CA GLU A 117 -1.14 -35.81 -0.65
C GLU A 117 -2.07 -36.86 -1.28
N GLU A 118 -3.05 -36.44 -2.07
CA GLU A 118 -3.96 -37.34 -2.81
C GLU A 118 -3.21 -38.23 -3.82
N PHE A 119 -2.26 -37.65 -4.56
CA PHE A 119 -1.41 -38.42 -5.50
C PHE A 119 -0.42 -39.34 -4.78
N GLY A 120 0.11 -38.92 -3.62
CA GLY A 120 1.00 -39.74 -2.79
C GLY A 120 0.29 -40.93 -2.15
N ALA A 121 -0.95 -40.74 -1.68
CA ALA A 121 -1.79 -41.79 -1.12
C ALA A 121 -2.28 -42.79 -2.19
N SER A 122 -2.39 -42.36 -3.45
CA SER A 122 -2.79 -43.19 -4.59
C SER A 122 -1.66 -44.04 -5.18
N ARG A 123 -0.46 -44.03 -4.58
CA ARG A 123 0.64 -44.95 -4.92
C ARG A 123 0.58 -46.18 -3.98
N PRO A 124 -0.09 -47.29 -4.36
CA PRO A 124 -0.06 -48.49 -3.54
C PRO A 124 1.35 -49.06 -3.50
N SER A 125 1.71 -49.61 -2.35
CA SER A 125 2.91 -50.40 -2.10
C SER A 125 3.08 -51.54 -3.11
N SER A 126 3.68 -51.26 -4.26
CA SER A 126 4.17 -52.27 -5.20
C SER A 126 5.66 -52.51 -4.99
N SER A 127 6.02 -53.18 -3.89
CA SER A 127 7.16 -54.11 -3.83
C SER A 127 7.27 -54.76 -2.43
N SER A 128 6.38 -55.70 -2.13
CA SER A 128 6.67 -56.75 -1.17
C SER A 128 6.06 -58.07 -1.64
N GLY A 129 6.90 -58.97 -2.15
CA GLY A 129 6.62 -60.41 -2.16
C GLY A 129 7.07 -61.18 -3.41
N LEU A 130 7.81 -62.27 -3.17
CA LEU A 130 8.27 -63.37 -4.06
C LEU A 130 9.70 -63.13 -4.62
N SER A 131 10.73 -63.95 -4.37
CA SER A 131 10.74 -65.40 -4.11
C SER A 131 11.95 -65.85 -3.28
N ARG A 132 11.74 -66.92 -2.50
CA ARG A 132 12.75 -67.75 -1.84
C ARG A 132 13.73 -68.35 -2.87
N GLY A 133 15.01 -68.37 -2.50
CA GLY A 133 16.08 -69.13 -3.18
C GLY A 133 17.19 -69.43 -2.18
N SER A 134 17.26 -70.68 -1.75
CA SER A 134 18.18 -71.27 -0.78
C SER A 134 19.52 -71.64 -1.44
N ALA A 135 20.65 -71.38 -0.77
CA ALA A 135 21.93 -72.12 -0.77
C ALA A 135 23.02 -71.18 -0.18
N ASP A 136 23.40 -71.32 1.08
CA ASP A 136 24.45 -72.22 1.61
C ASP A 136 25.90 -71.75 1.38
N LEU A 137 26.65 -71.83 2.48
CA LEU A 137 28.10 -72.03 2.62
C LEU A 137 29.06 -70.83 2.42
N CYS A 138 29.57 -70.34 3.56
CA CYS A 138 30.94 -70.56 4.04
C CYS A 138 31.69 -69.32 4.55
N VAL A 139 31.99 -69.39 5.86
CA VAL A 139 33.29 -69.13 6.51
C VAL A 139 33.79 -67.67 6.64
N ASN A 140 34.31 -67.43 7.84
CA ASN A 140 34.55 -66.16 8.52
C ASN A 140 36.06 -65.73 8.40
N PRO A 141 36.56 -64.66 9.07
CA PRO A 141 37.42 -63.57 8.54
C PRO A 141 38.90 -63.75 9.06
N PRO A 142 39.80 -62.75 9.37
CA PRO A 142 39.75 -61.27 9.30
C PRO A 142 41.04 -60.57 8.78
N GLY A 143 40.97 -59.25 8.54
CA GLY A 143 42.12 -58.47 8.06
C GLY A 143 42.16 -57.00 8.49
N ARG A 144 42.69 -56.77 9.71
CA ARG A 144 43.53 -55.66 10.19
C ARG A 144 43.11 -54.17 10.08
N ARG A 145 43.28 -53.53 11.26
CA ARG A 145 43.31 -52.10 11.60
C ARG A 145 44.45 -51.33 10.91
N SER A 146 44.21 -50.04 10.68
CA SER A 146 45.14 -48.91 10.91
C SER A 146 44.37 -47.60 10.65
N SER A 147 43.96 -46.81 11.65
CA SER A 147 44.72 -45.75 12.33
C SER A 147 45.22 -44.63 11.41
N GLY A 148 44.80 -43.37 11.67
CA GLY A 148 45.67 -42.21 11.49
C GLY A 148 45.04 -40.93 10.94
N GLN A 149 45.19 -39.85 11.72
CA GLN A 149 45.26 -38.41 11.36
C GLN A 149 43.99 -37.73 10.86
N ALA A 150 43.38 -36.72 11.51
CA ALA A 150 43.83 -35.61 12.35
C ALA A 150 44.70 -34.54 11.64
N ARG A 151 44.11 -33.34 11.60
CA ARG A 151 44.66 -31.97 11.56
C ARG A 151 44.64 -31.23 10.22
N GLY A 152 44.21 -29.97 10.32
CA GLY A 152 44.39 -28.90 9.35
C GLY A 152 43.22 -27.95 9.39
#